data_AF-A0A2T4VBM2-F1
#
_entry.id   AF-A0A2T4VBM2-F1
#
_cell.length_a   1.000
_cell.length_b   1.000
_cell.length_c   1.000
_cell.angle_alpha   90.00
_cell.angle_beta   90.00
_cell.angle_gamma   90.00
#
_symmetry.space_group_name_H-M   'P 1'
#
loop_
_entity.id
_entity.type
_entity.pdbx_description
1 polymer ?
#
loop_
_entity_poly.entity_id
_entity_poly.type
_entity_poly.pdbx_seq_one_letter_code
_entity_poly.pdbx_strand_id
1 'polypeptide(L)' 'MDAIHGFTLEPGTWRGEDIFYPRGLQGILTVSERFERFVARHGFTNMRLTPSEEYVWDPRGLLPLPTTK' A
#
# COMPACT_ATOMS: atom_id res chain seq x y z
N MET A 1 9.51 -18.95 -2.84
CA MET A 1 8.64 -17.97 -2.17
C MET A 1 8.87 -16.67 -2.90
N ASP A 2 8.00 -16.36 -3.86
CA ASP A 2 8.13 -15.16 -4.68
C ASP A 2 7.79 -13.96 -3.80
N ALA A 3 8.83 -13.23 -3.37
CA ALA A 3 8.68 -12.04 -2.56
C ALA A 3 8.02 -10.95 -3.40
N ILE A 4 7.02 -10.27 -2.84
CA ILE A 4 6.44 -9.08 -3.45
C ILE A 4 7.57 -8.06 -3.58
N HIS A 5 7.91 -7.67 -4.81
CA HIS A 5 9.04 -6.77 -5.06
C HIS A 5 8.71 -5.28 -4.90
N GLY A 6 7.55 -4.97 -4.31
CA GLY A 6 6.99 -3.64 -4.15
C GLY A 6 5.75 -3.38 -5.02
N PHE A 7 5.24 -2.16 -4.94
CA PHE A 7 4.08 -1.70 -5.71
C PHE A 7 4.48 -0.59 -6.68
N THR A 8 3.84 -0.56 -7.85
CA THR A 8 3.95 0.57 -8.76
C THR A 8 2.59 0.88 -9.36
N LEU A 9 2.27 2.17 -9.50
CA LEU A 9 1.15 2.63 -10.32
C LEU A 9 1.70 2.86 -11.72
N GLU A 10 1.11 2.20 -12.72
CA GLU A 10 1.46 2.45 -14.11
C GLU A 10 1.13 3.92 -14.46
N PRO A 11 2.09 4.68 -15.02
CA PRO A 11 1.84 6.06 -15.39
C PRO A 11 0.63 6.19 -16.31
N GLY A 12 -0.28 7.12 -16.00
CA GLY A 12 -1.50 7.35 -16.78
C GLY A 12 -2.64 6.37 -16.52
N THR A 13 -2.48 5.36 -15.65
CA THR A 13 -3.59 4.45 -15.29
C THR A 13 -4.40 4.92 -14.10
N TRP A 14 -3.88 5.87 -13.31
CA TRP A 14 -4.60 6.46 -12.19
C TRP A 14 -5.58 7.54 -12.68
N ARG A 15 -6.85 7.43 -12.30
CA ARG A 15 -7.91 8.37 -12.67
C ARG A 15 -8.51 9.07 -11.43
N GLY A 16 -7.80 9.04 -10.31
CA GLY A 16 -8.23 9.63 -9.05
C GLY A 16 -8.95 8.68 -8.11
N GLU A 17 -8.92 7.37 -8.38
CA GLU A 17 -9.43 6.33 -7.49
C GLU A 17 -8.64 6.26 -6.18
N ASP A 18 -9.30 5.77 -5.13
CA ASP A 18 -8.74 5.61 -3.78
C ASP A 18 -8.50 4.16 -3.38
N ILE A 19 -9.08 3.21 -4.12
CA ILE A 19 -8.99 1.76 -3.87
C ILE A 19 -8.54 1.09 -5.17
N PHE A 20 -7.53 0.24 -5.08
CA PHE A 20 -6.87 -0.40 -6.20
C PHE A 20 -6.80 -1.92 -6.00
N TYR A 21 -6.89 -2.64 -7.11
CA TYR A 21 -6.64 -4.07 -7.18
C TYR A 21 -5.23 -4.30 -7.75
N PRO A 22 -4.21 -4.52 -6.90
CA PRO A 22 -2.84 -4.75 -7.36
C PRO A 22 -2.75 -6.06 -8.14
N ARG A 23 -2.05 -6.03 -9.28
CA ARG A 23 -1.68 -7.26 -9.99
C ARG A 23 -0.57 -7.98 -9.22
N GLY A 24 -0.65 -9.30 -9.13
CA GLY A 24 0.35 -10.13 -8.44
C GLY A 24 0.18 -10.23 -6.93
N LEU A 25 -0.86 -9.60 -6.35
CA LEU A 25 -1.14 -9.67 -4.91
C LEU A 25 -2.62 -9.98 -4.64
N GLN A 26 -3.00 -11.22 -4.93
CA GLN A 26 -4.38 -11.69 -4.79
C GLN A 26 -4.85 -11.59 -3.34
N GLY A 27 -6.05 -11.03 -3.14
CA GLY A 27 -6.68 -10.92 -1.82
C GLY A 27 -6.28 -9.70 -0.99
N ILE A 28 -5.39 -8.84 -1.48
CA ILE A 28 -5.02 -7.57 -0.81
C ILE A 28 -5.49 -6.40 -1.66
N LEU A 29 -6.13 -5.43 -1.02
CA LEU A 29 -6.46 -4.14 -1.61
C LEU A 29 -5.35 -3.14 -1.28
N THR A 30 -4.93 -2.37 -2.28
CA THR A 30 -4.07 -1.20 -2.06
C THR A 30 -4.97 0.03 -2.03
N VAL A 31 -4.70 0.99 -1.16
CA VAL A 31 -5.50 2.20 -1.01
C VAL A 31 -4.62 3.44 -1.00
N SER A 32 -5.19 4.59 -1.35
CA SER A 32 -4.52 5.88 -1.22
C SER A 32 -4.46 6.34 0.24
N GLU A 33 -3.52 7.24 0.56
CA GLU A 33 -3.52 7.93 1.86
C GLU A 33 -4.80 8.76 2.10
N ARG A 34 -5.48 9.21 1.03
CA ARG A 34 -6.75 9.93 1.17
C ARG A 34 -7.83 9.01 1.74
N PHE A 35 -7.84 7.73 1.34
CA PHE A 35 -8.73 6.73 1.90
C PHE A 35 -8.40 6.42 3.35
N GLU A 36 -7.11 6.28 3.68
CA GLU A 36 -6.65 6.04 5.05
C GLU A 36 -7.14 7.15 6.00
N ARG A 37 -7.03 8.42 5.60
CA ARG A 37 -7.61 9.54 6.36
C ARG A 37 -9.13 9.49 6.47
N PHE A 38 -9.83 9.03 5.44
CA PHE A 38 -11.29 8.84 5.49
C PHE A 38 -11.68 7.77 6.51
N VAL A 39 -11.01 6.62 6.50
CA VAL A 39 -11.20 5.51 7.46
C VAL A 39 -11.00 6.02 8.90
N ALA A 40 -9.90 6.73 9.15
CA ALA A 40 -9.60 7.30 10.45
C ALA A 40 -10.66 8.33 10.89
N ARG A 41 -11.05 9.25 10.00
CA ARG A 41 -12.06 10.28 10.28
C ARG A 41 -13.42 9.70 10.67
N HIS A 42 -13.80 8.59 10.06
CA HIS A 42 -15.10 7.97 10.27
C HIS A 42 -15.09 6.81 11.27
N GLY A 43 -13.93 6.48 11.86
CA GLY A 43 -13.83 5.50 12.95
C GLY A 43 -14.11 4.06 12.53
N PHE A 44 -13.71 3.68 11.30
CA PHE A 44 -13.88 2.31 10.81
C PHE A 44 -12.92 1.37 11.56
N THR A 45 -13.43 0.24 12.06
CA THR A 45 -12.67 -0.70 12.91
C THR A 45 -12.49 -2.09 12.32
N ASN A 46 -13.15 -2.38 11.21
CA ASN A 46 -13.16 -3.69 10.55
C ASN A 46 -12.04 -3.88 9.52
N MET A 47 -11.03 -3.03 9.53
CA MET A 47 -9.91 -3.08 8.59
C MET A 47 -8.59 -2.74 9.26
N ARG A 48 -7.50 -3.29 8.72
CA ARG A 48 -6.13 -2.96 9.10
C ARG A 48 -5.41 -2.45 7.86
N LEU A 49 -4.96 -1.20 7.91
CA LEU A 49 -4.13 -0.61 6.86
C LEU A 49 -2.66 -0.74 7.28
N THR A 50 -1.83 -1.20 6.35
CA THR A 50 -0.39 -1.33 6.52
C THR A 50 0.29 -0.43 5.49
N PRO A 51 1.28 0.39 5.88
CA PRO A 51 2.09 1.17 4.95
C PRO A 51 2.65 0.30 3.83
N SER A 52 2.61 0.81 2.60
CA SER A 52 3.05 0.05 1.42
C SER A 52 4.57 -0.19 1.41
N GLU A 53 5.30 0.69 2.10
CA GLU A 53 6.75 0.66 2.31
C GLU A 53 7.20 -0.61 3.03
N GLU A 54 6.34 -1.19 3.89
CA GLU A 54 6.64 -2.46 4.57
C GLU A 54 6.69 -3.66 3.61
N TYR A 55 6.15 -3.51 2.39
CA TYR A 55 6.16 -4.53 1.34
C TYR A 55 7.20 -4.27 0.22
N VAL A 56 8.03 -3.23 0.36
CA VAL A 56 9.06 -2.93 -0.63
C VAL A 56 10.24 -3.87 -0.43
N TRP A 57 10.55 -4.67 -1.45
CA TRP A 57 11.76 -5.47 -1.47
C TRP A 57 12.97 -4.57 -1.71
N ASP A 58 13.79 -4.37 -0.67
CA ASP A 58 15.05 -3.64 -0.76
C ASP A 58 16.24 -4.59 -0.60
N PRO A 59 16.75 -5.18 -1.70
CA PRO A 59 17.86 -6.12 -1.65
C PRO A 59 19.20 -5.45 -1.30
N ARG A 60 19.27 -4.11 -1.31
CA ARG A 60 20.50 -3.35 -1.06
C ARG A 60 20.47 -2.61 0.27
N GLY A 61 19.34 -2.63 1.00
CA GLY A 61 19.19 -1.94 2.28
C GLY A 61 19.41 -0.42 2.20
N LEU A 62 19.09 0.19 1.06
CA LEU A 62 19.28 1.61 0.81
C LEU A 62 18.09 2.46 1.26
N LEU A 63 16.92 1.85 1.47
CA LEU A 63 15.75 2.52 2.01
C LEU A 63 15.87 2.58 3.53
N PRO A 64 15.54 3.73 4.16
CA PRO A 64 15.44 3.79 5.61
C PRO A 64 14.40 2.78 6.09
N LEU A 65 14.71 2.04 7.16
CA LEU A 65 13.77 1.09 7.77
C LEU A 65 12.48 1.84 8.13
N PRO A 66 11.30 1.22 7.94
CA PRO A 66 10.03 1.80 8.37
C PRO A 66 10.13 2.12 9.87
N THR A 67 10.05 3.40 10.22
CA THR A 67 9.97 3.80 11.63
C THR A 67 8.56 3.49 12.10
N THR A 68 8.40 2.35 12.79
CA THR A 68 7.17 2.06 13.53
C THR A 68 6.87 3.24 14.47
N LYS A 69 5.73 3.88 14.26
CA LYS A 69 5.10 4.75 15.26
C LYS A 69 4.19 3.93 16.16
#